data_AF-A0A830F870-F1
#
_entry.id   AF-A0A830F870-F1
#
_cell.length_a   1.000
_cell.length_b   1.000
_cell.length_c   1.000
_cell.angle_alpha   90.00
_cell.angle_beta   90.00
_cell.angle_gamma   90.00
#
_symmetry.space_group_name_H-M   'P 1'
#
loop_
_entity.id
_entity.type
_entity.pdbx_description
1 polymer ?
#
loop_
_entity_poly.entity_id
_entity_poly.type
_entity_poly.pdbx_seq_one_letter_code
_entity_poly.pdbx_strand_id
1 'polypeptide(L)'
;MIGTDGGRGLQCSAFLAEDGARGERGFLALRDPQRRPHRTAPSGTLRFPAFISARRVAPDMNPLAVVATALWVMLPAYVPNNAAVLAGGGRPIDAGRTLGGRRLLGDGKTWRGTAVGVAAGALLALALDAVRPAASAALGVSLPWFPLAAVVALPAGAMLGDILASFVKRRTGRERGASFPLLDQLDFVVVALALTALSAPEWFAATFTLPVLLAILVLTPVLHVTTNVGAYYLGYKEEPW
;
A
#
# COMPACT_ATOMS: atom_id res chain seq x y z
N MET A 1 24.00 63.30 -25.10
CA MET A 1 23.90 64.35 -24.08
C MET A 1 23.44 63.71 -22.79
N ILE A 2 24.32 63.74 -21.78
CA ILE A 2 24.07 63.84 -20.32
C ILE A 2 23.29 62.64 -19.73
N GLY A 3 23.90 61.70 -19.00
CA GLY A 3 24.59 61.90 -17.70
C GLY A 3 23.51 61.84 -16.59
N THR A 4 23.59 61.16 -15.45
CA THR A 4 24.65 60.77 -14.49
C THR A 4 23.84 60.17 -13.29
N ASP A 5 24.15 59.04 -12.65
CA ASP A 5 25.28 58.71 -11.75
C ASP A 5 24.75 58.39 -10.33
N GLY A 6 25.49 57.54 -9.61
CA GLY A 6 25.49 57.39 -8.14
C GLY A 6 24.55 56.34 -7.54
N GLY A 7 24.96 55.28 -6.84
CA GLY A 7 26.28 54.90 -6.31
C GLY A 7 26.18 54.34 -4.89
N ARG A 8 27.05 53.35 -4.58
CA ARG A 8 27.57 52.91 -3.25
C ARG A 8 26.62 52.09 -2.36
N GLY A 9 27.03 51.07 -1.58
CA GLY A 9 28.33 50.45 -1.26
C GLY A 9 28.06 49.12 -0.50
N LEU A 10 28.79 48.03 -0.76
CA LEU A 10 29.93 47.51 0.04
C LEU A 10 29.79 47.65 1.57
N GLN A 11 29.66 46.51 2.27
CA GLN A 11 30.38 46.26 3.52
C GLN A 11 30.53 44.76 3.84
N CYS A 12 31.78 44.30 3.82
CA CYS A 12 32.32 43.12 4.53
C CYS A 12 32.35 43.37 6.04
N SER A 13 32.39 42.28 6.84
CA SER A 13 33.19 42.02 8.07
C SER A 13 32.55 40.82 8.80
N ALA A 14 33.12 39.61 8.88
CA ALA A 14 34.32 39.17 9.57
C ALA A 14 34.39 39.66 11.04
N PHE A 15 34.08 38.76 11.99
CA PHE A 15 34.44 38.92 13.40
C PHE A 15 34.99 37.58 13.92
N LEU A 16 36.31 37.58 14.16
CA LEU A 16 37.09 36.61 14.93
C LEU A 16 37.53 37.32 16.20
N ALA A 17 37.51 36.62 17.34
CA ALA A 17 38.34 36.80 18.55
C ALA A 17 37.73 35.91 19.66
N GLU A 18 38.41 35.29 20.63
CA GLU A 18 39.79 34.90 21.00
C GLU A 18 39.57 33.95 22.21
N ASP A 19 40.17 32.77 22.27
CA ASP A 19 41.43 32.41 22.96
C ASP A 19 41.43 32.52 24.52
N GLY A 20 41.85 31.45 25.20
CA GLY A 20 41.91 31.38 26.67
C GLY A 20 42.41 30.03 27.23
N ALA A 21 43.73 29.93 27.41
CA ALA A 21 44.53 28.75 27.75
C ALA A 21 44.65 28.38 29.25
N ARG A 22 45.38 27.26 29.48
CA ARG A 22 46.14 26.78 30.69
C ARG A 22 45.43 25.71 31.55
N GLY A 23 46.08 24.67 32.09
CA GLY A 23 47.49 24.27 32.21
C GLY A 23 47.58 22.82 32.72
N GLU A 24 48.57 22.05 32.27
CA GLU A 24 49.79 21.64 33.02
C GLU A 24 49.78 20.21 33.58
N ARG A 25 50.67 19.37 33.01
CA ARG A 25 51.69 18.47 33.62
C ARG A 25 51.33 17.78 34.96
N GLY A 26 51.48 16.48 35.18
CA GLY A 26 52.41 15.48 34.66
C GLY A 26 52.95 14.68 35.86
N PHE A 27 52.99 13.35 35.84
CA PHE A 27 53.91 12.57 36.68
C PHE A 27 54.16 11.18 36.09
N LEU A 28 55.45 10.85 36.03
CA LEU A 28 56.07 9.63 35.51
C LEU A 28 56.48 8.74 36.71
N ALA A 29 56.89 7.49 36.43
CA ALA A 29 57.56 6.52 37.32
C ALA A 29 56.62 5.55 38.07
N LEU A 30 56.84 4.23 38.22
CA LEU A 30 57.99 3.34 38.00
C LEU A 30 57.49 1.87 37.98
N ARG A 31 58.30 0.97 37.38
CA ARG A 31 58.10 -0.48 37.18
C ARG A 31 57.90 -1.29 38.48
N ASP A 32 57.17 -2.41 38.37
CA ASP A 32 57.53 -3.67 39.04
C ASP A 32 57.34 -4.86 38.06
N PRO A 33 58.42 -5.57 37.66
CA PRO A 33 58.34 -6.82 36.94
C PRO A 33 58.54 -7.99 37.93
N GLN A 34 57.66 -8.99 37.88
CA GLN A 34 57.77 -10.36 38.43
C GLN A 34 56.59 -10.71 39.37
N ARG A 35 55.56 -11.36 38.80
CA ARG A 35 54.72 -12.39 39.47
C ARG A 35 53.77 -13.04 38.45
N ARG A 36 54.17 -14.21 37.95
CA ARG A 36 53.29 -15.37 37.64
C ARG A 36 53.75 -16.47 38.62
N PRO A 37 52.91 -17.39 39.13
CA PRO A 37 52.00 -18.21 38.31
C PRO A 37 50.67 -18.63 38.99
N HIS A 38 49.70 -19.12 38.23
CA HIS A 38 49.16 -20.50 38.32
C HIS A 38 47.93 -20.68 37.42
N ARG A 39 47.98 -21.77 36.65
CA ARG A 39 46.93 -22.34 35.80
C ARG A 39 45.64 -22.57 36.59
N THR A 40 44.52 -22.14 36.02
CA THR A 40 43.33 -23.01 35.83
C THR A 40 42.65 -22.60 34.52
N ALA A 41 42.52 -23.55 33.59
CA ALA A 41 41.68 -23.37 32.41
C ALA A 41 40.23 -23.65 32.83
N PRO A 42 39.25 -22.76 32.59
CA PRO A 42 37.87 -23.16 32.65
C PRO A 42 37.57 -23.99 31.40
N SER A 43 37.29 -25.27 31.62
CA SER A 43 36.76 -26.20 30.64
C SER A 43 35.57 -25.56 29.93
N GLY A 44 35.68 -25.43 28.61
CA GLY A 44 34.59 -25.03 27.76
C GLY A 44 33.43 -26.01 27.89
N THR A 45 32.29 -25.50 28.32
CA THR A 45 31.00 -26.03 27.91
C THR A 45 30.23 -24.83 27.37
N LEU A 46 30.39 -24.57 26.06
CA LEU A 46 29.46 -23.72 25.34
C LEU A 46 28.11 -24.44 25.37
N ARG A 47 27.33 -24.17 26.41
CA ARG A 47 25.89 -24.40 26.39
C ARG A 47 25.35 -23.45 25.34
N PHE A 48 25.12 -23.97 24.14
CA PHE A 48 24.21 -23.35 23.19
C PHE A 48 22.93 -23.02 23.96
N PRO A 49 22.44 -21.77 23.92
CA PRO A 49 21.11 -21.51 24.46
C PRO A 49 20.18 -22.44 23.69
N ALA A 50 19.44 -23.25 24.45
CA ALA A 50 18.32 -24.00 23.92
C ALA A 50 17.55 -23.03 23.03
N PHE A 51 17.39 -23.39 21.76
CA PHE A 51 16.41 -22.78 20.87
C PHE A 51 15.10 -22.83 21.66
N ILE A 52 14.76 -21.73 22.32
CA ILE A 52 13.42 -21.53 22.84
C ILE A 52 12.59 -21.63 21.59
N SER A 53 11.89 -22.76 21.49
CA SER A 53 10.84 -23.00 20.53
C SER A 53 9.99 -21.75 20.57
N ALA A 54 10.18 -20.89 19.56
CA ALA A 54 9.26 -19.85 19.24
C ALA A 54 7.99 -20.61 18.86
N ARG A 55 7.14 -20.87 19.85
CA ARG A 55 5.71 -20.90 19.59
C ARG A 55 5.45 -19.56 18.92
N ARG A 56 5.44 -19.57 17.58
CA ARG A 56 4.57 -18.68 16.84
C ARG A 56 3.18 -19.03 17.32
N VAL A 57 2.79 -18.41 18.43
CA VAL A 57 1.39 -18.12 18.69
C VAL A 57 0.99 -17.36 17.44
N ALA A 58 0.30 -18.04 16.52
CA ALA A 58 -0.41 -17.33 15.49
C ALA A 58 -1.22 -16.27 16.24
N PRO A 59 -1.18 -14.98 15.84
CA PRO A 59 -2.05 -14.02 16.48
C PRO A 59 -3.46 -14.58 16.31
N ASP A 60 -4.08 -15.00 17.41
CA ASP A 60 -5.47 -15.47 17.44
C ASP A 60 -6.32 -14.26 17.04
N MET A 61 -6.41 -14.00 15.75
CA MET A 61 -7.20 -12.91 15.24
C MET A 61 -8.65 -13.35 15.38
N ASN A 62 -9.34 -12.71 16.32
CA ASN A 62 -10.79 -12.72 16.41
C ASN A 62 -11.38 -12.66 14.98
N PRO A 63 -12.29 -13.58 14.58
CA PRO A 63 -12.90 -13.56 13.25
C PRO A 63 -13.48 -12.20 12.86
N LEU A 64 -14.04 -11.46 13.83
CA LEU A 64 -14.49 -10.08 13.63
C LEU A 64 -13.35 -9.17 13.18
N ALA A 65 -12.17 -9.26 13.82
CA ALA A 65 -11.00 -8.45 13.47
C ALA A 65 -10.49 -8.78 12.07
N VAL A 66 -10.50 -10.05 11.67
CA VAL A 66 -10.11 -10.48 10.32
C VAL A 66 -11.05 -9.89 9.27
N VAL A 67 -12.36 -10.04 9.47
CA VAL A 67 -13.38 -9.53 8.54
C VAL A 67 -13.35 -8.01 8.47
N ALA A 68 -13.30 -7.32 9.62
CA ALA A 68 -13.21 -5.86 9.68
C ALA A 68 -11.95 -5.35 8.97
N THR A 69 -10.81 -5.99 9.19
CA THR A 69 -9.55 -5.64 8.52
C THR A 69 -9.65 -5.86 7.01
N ALA A 70 -10.15 -7.02 6.58
CA ALA A 70 -10.32 -7.35 5.16
C ALA A 70 -11.20 -6.34 4.42
N LEU A 71 -12.36 -5.99 5.00
CA LEU A 71 -13.23 -4.96 4.44
C LEU A 71 -12.53 -3.60 4.41
N TRP A 72 -11.94 -3.18 5.54
CA TRP A 72 -11.27 -1.89 5.68
C TRP A 72 -10.19 -1.68 4.62
N VAL A 73 -9.27 -2.63 4.46
CA VAL A 73 -8.11 -2.49 3.56
C VAL A 73 -8.48 -2.61 2.08
N MET A 74 -9.59 -3.27 1.75
CA MET A 74 -10.04 -3.45 0.38
C MET A 74 -11.01 -2.38 -0.10
N LEU A 75 -11.62 -1.58 0.79
CA LEU A 75 -12.52 -0.48 0.41
C LEU A 75 -11.93 0.45 -0.67
N PRO A 76 -10.66 0.91 -0.59
CA PRO A 76 -10.04 1.72 -1.64
C PRO A 76 -9.93 1.01 -3.00
N ALA A 77 -9.95 -0.33 -3.04
CA ALA A 77 -9.92 -1.13 -4.26
C ALA A 77 -11.32 -1.51 -4.78
N TYR A 78 -12.37 -1.49 -3.93
CA TYR A 78 -13.75 -1.80 -4.32
C TYR A 78 -14.48 -0.63 -5.00
N VAL A 79 -14.12 0.61 -4.67
CA VAL A 79 -14.79 1.82 -5.18
C VAL A 79 -14.36 2.29 -6.58
N PRO A 80 -13.07 2.18 -7.01
CA PRO A 80 -12.56 2.78 -8.25
C PRO A 80 -13.36 2.47 -9.52
N ASN A 81 -13.75 1.20 -9.72
CA ASN A 81 -14.47 0.78 -10.91
C ASN A 81 -15.85 1.44 -11.01
N ASN A 82 -16.58 1.55 -9.89
CA ASN A 82 -17.87 2.22 -9.83
C ASN A 82 -17.72 3.73 -10.07
N ALA A 83 -16.71 4.35 -9.47
CA ALA A 83 -16.41 5.77 -9.69
C ALA A 83 -16.05 6.06 -11.16
N ALA A 84 -15.31 5.18 -11.82
CA ALA A 84 -14.98 5.30 -13.24
C ALA A 84 -16.22 5.23 -14.13
N VAL A 85 -17.18 4.35 -13.81
CA VAL A 85 -18.46 4.24 -14.52
C VAL A 85 -19.30 5.51 -14.35
N LEU A 86 -19.42 6.03 -13.12
CA LEU A 86 -20.16 7.26 -12.82
C LEU A 86 -19.54 8.49 -13.47
N ALA A 87 -18.20 8.55 -13.53
CA ALA A 87 -17.51 9.59 -14.29
C ALA A 87 -17.87 9.52 -15.78
N GLY A 88 -18.09 8.31 -16.32
CA GLY A 88 -18.48 8.03 -17.69
C GLY A 88 -17.49 8.57 -18.74
N GLY A 89 -17.76 8.28 -20.02
CA GLY A 89 -17.11 8.91 -21.17
C GLY A 89 -15.57 8.93 -21.15
N GLY A 90 -14.99 9.89 -21.88
CA GLY A 90 -13.55 10.05 -22.05
C GLY A 90 -12.97 9.25 -23.22
N ARG A 91 -11.71 9.53 -23.56
CA ARG A 91 -11.01 8.85 -24.67
C ARG A 91 -10.72 7.39 -24.30
N PRO A 92 -11.11 6.40 -25.13
CA PRO A 92 -10.74 5.01 -24.92
C PRO A 92 -9.22 4.83 -24.87
N ILE A 93 -8.74 4.03 -23.92
CA ILE A 93 -7.31 3.74 -23.71
C ILE A 93 -6.71 3.09 -24.95
N ASP A 94 -7.44 2.16 -25.58
CA ASP A 94 -6.98 1.51 -26.79
C ASP A 94 -7.03 2.38 -28.05
N ALA A 95 -7.69 3.55 -27.99
CA ALA A 95 -7.93 4.44 -29.13
C ALA A 95 -8.54 3.73 -30.36
N GLY A 96 -9.38 2.70 -30.14
CA GLY A 96 -10.00 1.93 -31.22
C GLY A 96 -9.12 0.84 -31.83
N ARG A 97 -7.87 0.68 -31.37
CA ARG A 97 -6.94 -0.32 -31.93
C ARG A 97 -7.45 -1.73 -31.74
N THR A 98 -7.09 -2.58 -32.71
CA THR A 98 -7.46 -3.99 -32.77
C THR A 98 -6.24 -4.90 -32.83
N LEU A 99 -6.37 -6.10 -32.28
CA LEU A 99 -5.42 -7.19 -32.41
C LEU A 99 -6.19 -8.48 -32.74
N GLY A 100 -5.86 -9.09 -33.89
CA GLY A 100 -6.55 -10.28 -34.40
C GLY A 100 -8.02 -10.02 -34.74
N GLY A 101 -8.33 -8.90 -35.38
CA GLY A 101 -9.70 -8.51 -35.77
C GLY A 101 -10.61 -8.07 -34.60
N ARG A 102 -10.12 -8.10 -33.36
CA ARG A 102 -10.89 -7.71 -32.15
C ARG A 102 -10.26 -6.50 -31.48
N ARG A 103 -11.08 -5.66 -30.84
CA ARG A 103 -10.61 -4.52 -30.02
C ARG A 103 -9.57 -4.95 -28.98
N LEU A 104 -8.61 -4.09 -28.65
CA LEU A 104 -7.64 -4.40 -27.59
C LEU A 104 -8.34 -4.48 -26.24
N LEU A 105 -9.20 -3.50 -25.91
CA LEU A 105 -9.93 -3.42 -24.65
C LEU A 105 -11.45 -3.24 -24.88
N GLY A 106 -11.84 -2.19 -25.62
CA GLY A 106 -13.22 -1.71 -25.79
C GLY A 106 -13.46 -0.33 -25.15
N ASP A 107 -14.52 0.37 -25.55
CA ASP A 107 -14.70 1.80 -25.20
C ASP A 107 -15.06 2.06 -23.73
N GLY A 108 -15.28 1.00 -22.95
CA GLY A 108 -15.52 1.11 -21.50
C GLY A 108 -14.26 1.42 -20.69
N LYS A 109 -13.06 1.29 -21.28
CA LYS A 109 -11.78 1.56 -20.61
C LYS A 109 -11.23 2.88 -21.11
N THR A 110 -11.42 3.94 -20.34
CA THR A 110 -11.05 5.32 -20.75
C THR A 110 -10.04 5.93 -19.79
N TRP A 111 -9.20 6.83 -20.31
CA TRP A 111 -8.21 7.53 -19.49
C TRP A 111 -8.85 8.34 -18.37
N ARG A 112 -9.99 9.00 -18.67
CA ARG A 112 -10.76 9.77 -17.68
C ARG A 112 -11.31 8.87 -16.58
N GLY A 113 -11.95 7.76 -16.96
CA GLY A 113 -12.50 6.80 -16.01
C GLY A 113 -11.42 6.25 -15.09
N THR A 114 -10.27 5.84 -15.64
CA THR A 114 -9.12 5.38 -14.84
C THR A 114 -8.62 6.45 -13.88
N ALA A 115 -8.39 7.68 -14.35
CA ALA A 115 -7.88 8.75 -13.48
C ALA A 115 -8.85 9.06 -12.32
N VAL A 116 -10.16 9.15 -12.62
CA VAL A 116 -11.19 9.40 -11.59
C VAL A 116 -11.31 8.23 -10.63
N GLY A 117 -11.29 6.98 -11.14
CA GLY A 117 -11.34 5.79 -10.30
C GLY A 117 -10.17 5.73 -9.32
N VAL A 118 -8.94 5.98 -9.81
CA VAL A 118 -7.75 6.02 -8.96
C VAL A 118 -7.85 7.14 -7.92
N ALA A 119 -8.24 8.35 -8.33
CA ALA A 119 -8.38 9.48 -7.42
C ALA A 119 -9.45 9.23 -6.34
N ALA A 120 -10.61 8.67 -6.72
CA ALA A 120 -11.68 8.36 -5.79
C ALA A 120 -11.26 7.34 -4.73
N GLY A 121 -10.59 6.25 -5.14
CA GLY A 121 -10.08 5.25 -4.20
C GLY A 121 -8.95 5.80 -3.30
N ALA A 122 -8.07 6.64 -3.84
CA ALA A 122 -7.01 7.28 -3.06
C ALA A 122 -7.58 8.24 -2.02
N LEU A 123 -8.53 9.10 -2.41
CA LEU A 123 -9.25 9.98 -1.48
C LEU A 123 -9.99 9.19 -0.40
N LEU A 124 -10.59 8.04 -0.76
CA LEU A 124 -11.23 7.16 0.20
C LEU A 124 -10.21 6.58 1.20
N ALA A 125 -9.05 6.11 0.76
CA ALA A 125 -8.01 5.61 1.67
C ALA A 125 -7.55 6.69 2.67
N LEU A 126 -7.36 7.92 2.20
CA LEU A 126 -7.03 9.06 3.06
C LEU A 126 -8.16 9.38 4.06
N ALA A 127 -9.41 9.34 3.61
CA ALA A 127 -10.57 9.55 4.48
C ALA A 127 -10.70 8.44 5.54
N LEU A 128 -10.44 7.18 5.16
CA LEU A 128 -10.41 6.05 6.08
C LEU A 128 -9.33 6.25 7.15
N ASP A 129 -8.13 6.68 6.77
CA ASP A 129 -7.07 6.99 7.74
C ASP A 129 -7.46 8.09 8.73
N ALA A 130 -8.16 9.13 8.26
CA ALA A 130 -8.64 10.21 9.11
C ALA A 130 -9.65 9.73 10.17
N VAL A 131 -10.53 8.79 9.81
CA VAL A 131 -11.56 8.25 10.73
C VAL A 131 -11.11 6.98 11.47
N ARG A 132 -9.93 6.44 11.14
CA ARG A 132 -9.39 5.18 11.68
C ARG A 132 -9.42 5.08 13.20
N PRO A 133 -9.03 6.10 14.00
CA PRO A 133 -9.05 5.98 15.45
C PRO A 133 -10.47 5.76 15.99
N ALA A 134 -11.45 6.52 15.48
CA ALA A 134 -12.85 6.40 15.88
C ALA A 134 -13.44 5.06 15.43
N ALA A 135 -13.17 4.64 14.19
CA ALA A 135 -13.62 3.35 13.68
C ALA A 135 -13.02 2.17 14.48
N SER A 136 -11.74 2.26 14.84
CA SER A 136 -11.07 1.22 15.64
C SER A 136 -11.67 1.12 17.04
N ALA A 137 -11.96 2.26 17.67
CA ALA A 137 -12.61 2.30 18.98
C ALA A 137 -14.03 1.74 18.93
N ALA A 138 -14.81 2.11 17.92
CA ALA A 138 -16.20 1.64 17.76
C ALA A 138 -16.29 0.12 17.50
N LEU A 139 -15.36 -0.43 16.72
CA LEU A 139 -15.33 -1.85 16.40
C LEU A 139 -14.62 -2.71 17.45
N GLY A 140 -13.86 -2.10 18.37
CA GLY A 140 -12.98 -2.82 19.29
C GLY A 140 -11.86 -3.59 18.57
N VAL A 141 -11.45 -3.13 17.38
CA VAL A 141 -10.45 -3.76 16.52
C VAL A 141 -9.40 -2.73 16.13
N SER A 142 -8.12 -3.09 16.19
CA SER A 142 -7.04 -2.22 15.71
C SER A 142 -6.96 -2.24 14.18
N LEU A 143 -7.51 -1.22 13.52
CA LEU A 143 -7.48 -1.11 12.06
C LEU A 143 -6.12 -0.57 11.55
N PRO A 144 -5.60 -1.11 10.43
CA PRO A 144 -4.37 -0.63 9.83
C PRO A 144 -4.55 0.77 9.23
N TRP A 145 -3.45 1.53 9.24
CA TRP A 145 -3.35 2.80 8.50
C TRP A 145 -2.88 2.54 7.06
N PHE A 146 -3.05 3.48 6.15
CA PHE A 146 -2.63 3.35 4.76
C PHE A 146 -1.34 4.13 4.46
N PRO A 147 -0.20 3.47 4.16
CA PRO A 147 0.96 4.16 3.62
C PRO A 147 0.62 4.81 2.28
N LEU A 148 1.27 5.94 1.97
CA LEU A 148 1.04 6.68 0.72
C LEU A 148 1.18 5.77 -0.52
N ALA A 149 2.11 4.81 -0.46
CA ALA A 149 2.26 3.79 -1.49
C ALA A 149 0.99 2.93 -1.66
N ALA A 150 0.35 2.48 -0.57
CA ALA A 150 -0.90 1.71 -0.63
C ALA A 150 -2.12 2.57 -1.02
N VAL A 151 -2.16 3.83 -0.58
CA VAL A 151 -3.20 4.82 -0.97
C VAL A 151 -3.31 4.92 -2.50
N VAL A 152 -2.19 4.83 -3.21
CA VAL A 152 -2.16 4.84 -4.67
C VAL A 152 -2.25 3.43 -5.27
N ALA A 153 -1.50 2.46 -4.73
CA ALA A 153 -1.36 1.13 -5.31
C ALA A 153 -2.65 0.31 -5.29
N LEU A 154 -3.45 0.40 -4.22
CA LEU A 154 -4.73 -0.33 -4.14
C LEU A 154 -5.71 0.10 -5.24
N PRO A 155 -6.06 1.39 -5.38
CA PRO A 155 -7.00 1.79 -6.42
C PRO A 155 -6.40 1.77 -7.84
N ALA A 156 -5.10 2.05 -8.00
CA ALA A 156 -4.42 1.92 -9.29
C ALA A 156 -4.38 0.47 -9.76
N GLY A 157 -4.08 -0.46 -8.86
CA GLY A 157 -4.07 -1.89 -9.16
C GLY A 157 -5.47 -2.41 -9.46
N ALA A 158 -6.51 -1.91 -8.79
CA ALA A 158 -7.89 -2.26 -9.11
C ALA A 158 -8.27 -1.85 -10.55
N MET A 159 -8.01 -0.59 -10.93
CA MET A 159 -8.25 -0.12 -12.30
C MET A 159 -7.40 -0.88 -13.33
N LEU A 160 -6.15 -1.21 -12.99
CA LEU A 160 -5.27 -1.99 -13.87
C LEU A 160 -5.79 -3.41 -14.06
N GLY A 161 -6.26 -4.07 -13.00
CA GLY A 161 -6.84 -5.41 -13.07
C GLY A 161 -8.04 -5.46 -14.00
N ASP A 162 -8.95 -4.49 -13.88
CA ASP A 162 -10.13 -4.38 -14.76
C ASP A 162 -9.76 -4.10 -16.24
N ILE A 163 -8.69 -3.32 -16.49
CA ILE A 163 -8.12 -3.14 -17.84
C ILE A 163 -7.56 -4.46 -18.37
N LEU A 164 -6.76 -5.18 -17.57
CA LEU A 164 -6.15 -6.46 -17.95
C LEU A 164 -7.20 -7.53 -18.21
N ALA A 165 -8.22 -7.64 -17.36
CA ALA A 165 -9.34 -8.55 -17.58
C ALA A 165 -10.11 -8.22 -18.85
N SER A 166 -10.28 -6.93 -19.17
CA SER A 166 -10.89 -6.52 -20.43
C SER A 166 -10.06 -6.93 -21.63
N PHE A 167 -8.73 -6.81 -21.55
CA PHE A 167 -7.85 -7.35 -22.58
C PHE A 167 -8.03 -8.86 -22.76
N VAL A 168 -8.00 -9.63 -21.66
CA VAL A 168 -8.19 -11.09 -21.67
C VAL A 168 -9.55 -11.48 -22.26
N LYS A 169 -10.63 -10.77 -21.90
CA LYS A 169 -11.96 -10.96 -22.47
C LYS A 169 -11.95 -10.79 -24.00
N ARG A 170 -11.27 -9.76 -24.53
CA ARG A 170 -11.15 -9.56 -25.98
C ARG A 170 -10.34 -10.66 -26.67
N ARG A 171 -9.28 -11.16 -26.03
CA ARG A 171 -8.45 -12.25 -26.60
C ARG A 171 -9.20 -13.59 -26.60
N THR A 172 -10.03 -13.85 -25.59
CA THR A 172 -10.89 -15.05 -25.52
C THR A 172 -12.18 -14.95 -26.33
N GLY A 173 -12.37 -13.87 -27.11
CA GLY A 173 -13.50 -13.71 -28.02
C GLY A 173 -14.80 -13.23 -27.39
N ARG A 174 -14.77 -12.81 -26.12
CA ARG A 174 -15.92 -12.22 -25.44
C ARG A 174 -16.12 -10.78 -25.88
N GLU A 175 -17.35 -10.42 -26.21
CA GLU A 175 -17.74 -9.05 -26.54
C GLU A 175 -17.79 -8.15 -25.30
N ARG A 176 -17.88 -6.84 -25.53
CA ARG A 176 -18.04 -5.87 -24.44
C ARG A 176 -19.31 -6.21 -23.65
N GLY A 177 -19.21 -6.19 -22.32
CA GLY A 177 -20.35 -6.48 -21.44
C GLY A 177 -20.59 -7.98 -21.19
N ALA A 178 -19.96 -8.87 -21.96
CA ALA A 178 -20.04 -10.29 -21.68
C ALA A 178 -19.39 -10.64 -20.34
N SER A 179 -20.12 -11.37 -19.50
CA SER A 179 -19.64 -11.86 -18.21
C SER A 179 -18.53 -12.89 -18.38
N PHE A 180 -17.50 -12.78 -17.54
CA PHE A 180 -16.50 -13.81 -17.31
C PHE A 180 -16.47 -14.10 -15.79
N PRO A 181 -17.31 -15.04 -15.32
CA PRO A 181 -17.37 -15.40 -13.90
C PRO A 181 -15.99 -15.74 -13.34
N LEU A 182 -15.77 -15.45 -12.05
CA LEU A 182 -14.47 -15.48 -11.35
C LEU A 182 -13.47 -14.41 -11.80
N LEU A 183 -13.23 -14.26 -13.10
CA LEU A 183 -12.34 -13.22 -13.62
C LEU A 183 -12.88 -11.84 -13.23
N ASP A 184 -14.14 -11.55 -13.54
CA ASP A 184 -14.77 -10.25 -13.28
C ASP A 184 -14.98 -9.95 -11.78
N GLN A 185 -14.73 -10.91 -10.89
CA GLN A 185 -14.88 -10.76 -9.44
C GLN A 185 -13.53 -10.63 -8.72
N LEU A 186 -12.47 -11.25 -9.25
CA LEU A 186 -11.17 -11.33 -8.58
C LEU A 186 -10.04 -10.62 -9.33
N ASP A 187 -10.25 -10.21 -10.59
CA ASP A 187 -9.25 -9.53 -11.42
C ASP A 187 -8.63 -8.31 -10.74
N PHE A 188 -9.47 -7.38 -10.29
CA PHE A 188 -9.06 -6.14 -9.65
C PHE A 188 -8.42 -6.43 -8.29
N VAL A 189 -8.90 -7.43 -7.55
CA VAL A 189 -8.34 -7.84 -6.25
C VAL A 189 -6.91 -8.33 -6.43
N VAL A 190 -6.68 -9.28 -7.34
CA VAL A 190 -5.37 -9.89 -7.55
C VAL A 190 -4.34 -8.82 -7.93
N VAL A 191 -4.70 -7.92 -8.85
CA VAL A 191 -3.78 -6.88 -9.32
C VAL A 191 -3.58 -5.78 -8.28
N ALA A 192 -4.61 -5.40 -7.52
CA ALA A 192 -4.49 -4.48 -6.39
C ALA A 192 -3.55 -5.02 -5.31
N LEU A 193 -3.72 -6.28 -4.91
CA LEU A 193 -2.86 -6.93 -3.92
C LEU A 193 -1.42 -7.05 -4.44
N ALA A 194 -1.23 -7.48 -5.69
CA ALA A 194 0.10 -7.60 -6.28
C ALA A 194 0.83 -6.24 -6.35
N LEU A 195 0.16 -5.20 -6.84
CA LEU A 195 0.77 -3.87 -6.92
C LEU A 195 1.07 -3.30 -5.53
N THR A 196 0.20 -3.56 -4.54
CA THR A 196 0.41 -3.14 -3.15
C THR A 196 1.57 -3.90 -2.50
N ALA A 197 1.68 -5.21 -2.74
CA ALA A 197 2.81 -6.02 -2.26
C ALA A 197 4.14 -5.53 -2.82
N LEU A 198 4.17 -5.10 -4.08
CA LEU A 198 5.37 -4.53 -4.71
C LEU A 198 5.69 -3.12 -4.20
N SER A 199 4.67 -2.29 -3.93
CA SER A 199 4.86 -0.88 -3.59
C SER A 199 5.06 -0.62 -2.09
N ALA A 200 4.53 -1.50 -1.24
CA ALA A 200 4.57 -1.37 0.22
C ALA A 200 4.78 -2.76 0.89
N PRO A 201 5.89 -3.47 0.62
CA PRO A 201 6.06 -4.88 0.95
C PRO A 201 5.96 -5.18 2.46
N GLU A 202 6.58 -4.36 3.31
CA GLU A 202 6.55 -4.56 4.77
C GLU A 202 5.14 -4.39 5.33
N TRP A 203 4.45 -3.31 4.92
CA TRP A 203 3.07 -3.06 5.32
C TRP A 203 2.13 -4.14 4.78
N PHE A 204 2.34 -4.57 3.53
CA PHE A 204 1.55 -5.64 2.93
C PHE A 204 1.69 -6.94 3.72
N ALA A 205 2.91 -7.36 4.05
CA ALA A 205 3.17 -8.58 4.81
C ALA A 205 2.57 -8.53 6.22
N ALA A 206 2.56 -7.36 6.87
CA ALA A 206 1.96 -7.18 8.18
C ALA A 206 0.42 -7.16 8.14
N THR A 207 -0.16 -6.64 7.06
CA THR A 207 -1.61 -6.39 6.96
C THR A 207 -2.37 -7.55 6.31
N PHE A 208 -1.88 -8.06 5.18
CA PHE A 208 -2.52 -9.11 4.40
C PHE A 208 -2.04 -10.49 4.84
N THR A 209 -2.28 -10.82 6.11
CA THR A 209 -2.03 -12.15 6.65
C THR A 209 -2.92 -13.20 5.95
N LEU A 210 -2.56 -14.48 6.05
CA LEU A 210 -3.33 -15.55 5.41
C LEU A 210 -4.84 -15.52 5.78
N PRO A 211 -5.26 -15.34 7.05
CA PRO A 211 -6.67 -15.19 7.38
C PRO A 211 -7.35 -14.01 6.69
N VAL A 212 -6.67 -12.86 6.58
CA VAL A 212 -7.21 -11.67 5.90
C VAL A 212 -7.35 -11.92 4.41
N LEU A 213 -6.35 -12.54 3.77
CA LEU A 213 -6.42 -12.91 2.34
C LEU A 213 -7.56 -13.91 2.07
N LEU A 214 -7.75 -14.91 2.92
CA LEU A 214 -8.87 -15.85 2.81
C LEU A 214 -10.21 -15.15 3.00
N ALA A 215 -10.32 -14.22 3.95
CA ALA A 215 -11.51 -13.41 4.13
C ALA A 215 -11.79 -12.55 2.89
N ILE A 216 -10.79 -11.89 2.29
CA ILE A 216 -10.95 -11.12 1.05
C ILE A 216 -11.46 -12.01 -0.10
N LEU A 217 -10.90 -13.22 -0.24
CA LEU A 217 -11.27 -14.18 -1.28
C LEU A 217 -12.74 -14.61 -1.18
N VAL A 218 -13.27 -14.76 0.04
CA VAL A 218 -14.67 -15.13 0.28
C VAL A 218 -15.59 -13.90 0.23
N LEU A 219 -15.21 -12.80 0.87
CA LEU A 219 -16.04 -11.60 0.98
C LEU A 219 -16.23 -10.91 -0.37
N THR A 220 -15.23 -10.88 -1.23
CA THR A 220 -15.34 -10.22 -2.55
C THR A 220 -16.49 -10.78 -3.39
N PRO A 221 -16.58 -12.09 -3.70
CA PRO A 221 -17.69 -12.63 -4.46
C PRO A 221 -19.03 -12.46 -3.72
N VAL A 222 -19.07 -12.57 -2.39
CA VAL A 222 -20.29 -12.32 -1.60
C VAL A 222 -20.76 -10.88 -1.74
N LEU A 223 -19.86 -9.90 -1.66
CA LEU A 223 -20.18 -8.48 -1.85
C LEU A 223 -20.67 -8.21 -3.28
N HIS A 224 -20.06 -8.85 -4.29
CA HIS A 224 -20.54 -8.75 -5.67
C HIS A 224 -21.97 -9.25 -5.84
N VAL A 225 -22.28 -10.45 -5.32
CA VAL A 225 -23.64 -11.00 -5.43
C VAL A 225 -24.64 -10.17 -4.64
N THR A 226 -24.32 -9.78 -3.40
CA THR A 226 -25.25 -8.99 -2.56
C THR A 226 -25.54 -7.61 -3.14
N THR A 227 -24.54 -6.93 -3.70
CA THR A 227 -24.74 -5.65 -4.38
C THR A 227 -25.54 -5.81 -5.68
N ASN A 228 -25.31 -6.89 -6.46
CA ASN A 228 -26.12 -7.20 -7.65
C ASN A 228 -27.58 -7.51 -7.31
N VAL A 229 -27.83 -8.33 -6.28
CA VAL A 229 -29.17 -8.65 -5.78
C VAL A 229 -29.88 -7.39 -5.28
N GLY A 230 -29.20 -6.52 -4.52
CA GLY A 230 -29.78 -5.25 -4.08
C GLY A 230 -30.15 -4.34 -5.26
N ALA A 231 -29.29 -4.24 -6.27
CA ALA A 231 -29.57 -3.48 -7.49
C ALA A 231 -30.74 -4.07 -8.29
N TYR A 232 -30.88 -5.39 -8.35
CA TYR A 232 -32.01 -6.07 -8.96
C TYR A 232 -33.34 -5.72 -8.25
N TYR A 233 -33.39 -5.82 -6.93
CA TYR A 233 -34.60 -5.47 -6.16
C TYR A 233 -34.96 -3.99 -6.23
N LEU A 234 -33.98 -3.12 -6.46
CA LEU A 234 -34.20 -1.69 -6.68
C LEU A 234 -34.51 -1.34 -8.15
N GLY A 235 -34.56 -2.33 -9.05
CA GLY A 235 -34.88 -2.15 -10.47
C GLY A 235 -33.74 -1.58 -11.32
N TYR A 236 -32.51 -1.53 -10.80
CA TYR A 236 -31.33 -1.06 -11.53
C TYR A 236 -30.66 -2.14 -12.39
N LYS A 237 -31.01 -3.42 -12.20
CA LYS A 237 -30.53 -4.55 -12.99
C LYS A 237 -31.68 -5.50 -13.33
N GLU A 238 -31.58 -6.12 -14.51
CA GLU A 238 -32.53 -7.16 -14.96
C GLU A 238 -32.22 -8.54 -14.36
N GLU A 239 -30.99 -8.78 -13.92
CA GLU A 239 -30.55 -10.09 -13.38
C GLU A 239 -29.78 -9.92 -12.04
N PRO A 240 -29.97 -10.83 -11.05
CA PRO A 240 -29.38 -10.73 -9.72
C PRO A 240 -27.96 -11.31 -9.56
N TRP A 241 -27.33 -11.85 -10.61
CA TRP A 241 -26.01 -12.49 -10.55
C TRP A 241 -24.87 -11.64 -11.14
#